data_AF-A0A9X1WWA2-F1
#
_entry.id   AF-A0A9X1WWA2-F1
#
_cell.length_a   1.000
_cell.length_b   1.000
_cell.length_c   1.000
_cell.angle_alpha   90.00
_cell.angle_beta   90.00
_cell.angle_gamma   90.00
#
_symmetry.space_group_name_H-M   'P 1'
#
loop_
_entity.id
_entity.type
_entity.pdbx_description
1 polymer ?
#
loop_
_entity_poly.entity_id
_entity_poly.type
_entity_poly.pdbx_seq_one_letter_code
_entity_poly.pdbx_strand_id
1 'polypeptide(L)'
;MSAFEPKRIIGFWSLLPSSPNVANLIEIDDKKQATFYTMTCNAETQNFQIDHQEKLDFDIDSNNIISFYEKNNSHKKSFQILALTPYEMKLTHFPNEPIHLEEVYIRKEHLEPICIDSMP
;
A
#
# COMPACT_ATOMS: atom_id res chain seq x y z
N MET A 1 6.27 -16.62 -18.97
CA MET A 1 5.91 -15.35 -18.31
C MET A 1 4.66 -15.62 -17.49
N SER A 2 4.72 -15.55 -16.15
CA SER A 2 3.50 -15.69 -15.36
C SER A 2 2.60 -14.48 -15.65
N ALA A 3 1.35 -14.72 -16.02
CA ALA A 3 0.37 -13.66 -16.16
C ALA A 3 0.30 -12.87 -14.85
N PHE A 4 0.37 -11.54 -14.93
CA PHE A 4 -0.04 -10.69 -13.83
C PHE A 4 -1.49 -11.06 -13.52
N GLU A 5 -1.76 -11.49 -12.28
CA GLU A 5 -3.09 -11.82 -11.80
C GLU A 5 -3.55 -10.68 -10.90
N PRO A 6 -4.36 -9.71 -11.40
CA PRO A 6 -4.82 -8.58 -10.61
C PRO A 6 -5.48 -9.02 -9.30
N LYS A 7 -6.08 -10.21 -9.26
CA LYS A 7 -6.67 -10.78 -8.04
C LYS A 7 -5.66 -10.98 -6.89
N ARG A 8 -4.36 -11.11 -7.16
CA ARG A 8 -3.34 -11.25 -6.11
C ARG A 8 -3.17 -9.98 -5.29
N ILE A 9 -3.56 -8.83 -5.83
CA ILE A 9 -3.45 -7.55 -5.14
C ILE A 9 -4.51 -7.40 -4.04
N ILE A 10 -5.59 -8.19 -4.07
CA ILE A 10 -6.67 -8.16 -3.07
C ILE A 10 -6.12 -8.66 -1.73
N GLY A 11 -6.21 -7.86 -0.67
CA GLY A 11 -5.89 -8.18 0.73
C GLY A 11 -5.19 -7.04 1.47
N PHE A 12 -4.58 -7.36 2.61
CA PHE A 12 -3.89 -6.38 3.46
C PHE A 12 -2.39 -6.31 3.14
N TRP A 13 -1.89 -5.09 2.98
CA TRP A 13 -0.51 -4.80 2.59
C TRP A 13 0.06 -3.74 3.51
N SER A 14 0.99 -4.11 4.40
CA SER A 14 1.68 -3.14 5.25
C SER A 14 2.92 -2.62 4.56
N LEU A 15 3.05 -1.30 4.46
CA LEU A 15 4.27 -0.65 4.00
C LEU A 15 5.41 -0.92 4.99
N LEU A 16 6.60 -1.21 4.51
CA LEU A 16 7.80 -1.15 5.33
C LEU A 16 8.04 0.32 5.73
N PRO A 17 7.94 0.65 7.02
CA PRO A 17 8.00 2.03 7.46
C PRO A 17 9.39 2.64 7.21
N SER A 18 9.41 3.88 6.73
CA SER A 18 10.63 4.69 6.57
C SER A 18 10.93 5.59 7.77
N SER A 19 10.06 5.60 8.78
CA SER A 19 10.18 6.41 9.99
C SER A 19 9.65 5.65 11.20
N PRO A 20 10.26 5.81 12.38
CA PRO A 20 9.75 5.20 13.60
C PRO A 20 8.38 5.77 13.96
N ASN A 21 7.55 4.93 14.57
CA ASN A 21 6.19 5.24 15.06
C ASN A 21 5.13 5.57 14.00
N VAL A 22 5.46 5.70 12.72
CA VAL A 22 4.46 5.86 11.64
C VAL A 22 4.41 4.58 10.82
N ALA A 23 3.23 4.00 10.71
CA ALA A 23 2.99 2.84 9.86
C ALA A 23 1.85 3.11 8.88
N ASN A 24 2.02 2.62 7.66
CA ASN A 24 1.01 2.71 6.61
C ASN A 24 0.62 1.33 6.16
N LEU A 25 -0.67 1.15 5.87
CA LEU A 25 -1.22 -0.11 5.39
C LEU A 25 -2.30 0.19 4.33
N ILE A 26 -2.38 -0.67 3.32
CA ILE A 26 -3.44 -0.63 2.31
C ILE A 26 -4.23 -1.94 2.38
N GLU A 27 -5.54 -1.83 2.54
CA GLU A 27 -6.48 -2.93 2.28
C GLU A 27 -7.02 -2.75 0.86
N ILE A 28 -6.96 -3.80 0.05
CA ILE A 28 -7.54 -3.82 -1.30
C ILE A 28 -8.59 -4.92 -1.33
N ASP A 29 -9.84 -4.58 -1.67
CA ASP A 29 -10.94 -5.52 -1.71
C ASP A 29 -11.27 -6.03 -3.12
N ASP A 30 -12.16 -7.02 -3.19
CA ASP A 30 -12.62 -7.63 -4.44
C ASP A 30 -13.65 -6.76 -5.20
N LYS A 31 -14.06 -5.63 -4.62
CA LYS A 31 -14.99 -4.65 -5.21
C LYS A 31 -14.26 -3.47 -5.85
N LYS A 32 -12.95 -3.58 -6.06
CA LYS A 32 -12.08 -2.52 -6.60
C LYS A 32 -11.99 -1.28 -5.70
N GLN A 33 -12.12 -1.45 -4.38
CA GLN A 33 -11.87 -0.39 -3.41
C GLN A 33 -10.54 -0.65 -2.68
N ALA A 34 -9.80 0.43 -2.47
CA ALA A 34 -8.60 0.46 -1.64
C ALA A 34 -8.83 1.38 -0.44
N THR A 35 -8.51 0.88 0.74
CA THR A 35 -8.50 1.66 1.97
C THR A 35 -7.05 1.86 2.43
N PHE A 36 -6.60 3.10 2.46
CA PHE A 36 -5.32 3.49 3.02
C PHE A 36 -5.50 3.85 4.49
N TYR A 37 -4.66 3.26 5.32
CA TYR A 37 -4.59 3.52 6.74
C TYR A 37 -3.25 4.16 7.06
N THR A 38 -3.31 5.33 7.71
CA THR A 38 -2.14 5.92 8.38
C THR A 38 -2.33 5.71 9.87
N MET A 39 -1.32 5.10 10.49
CA MET A 39 -1.37 4.67 11.87
C MET A 39 -0.14 5.13 12.63
N THR A 40 -0.33 5.47 13.89
CA THR A 40 0.76 5.62 14.86
C THR A 40 0.93 4.29 15.57
N CYS A 41 2.18 3.82 15.66
CA CYS A 41 2.51 2.60 16.37
C CYS A 41 3.44 2.87 17.55
N ASN A 42 3.20 2.15 18.65
CA ASN A 42 4.14 2.00 19.73
C ASN A 42 4.92 0.70 19.50
N ALA A 43 6.18 0.82 19.10
CA ALA A 43 7.00 -0.33 18.73
C ALA A 43 7.35 -1.24 19.94
N GLU A 44 7.45 -0.70 21.15
CA GLU A 44 7.70 -1.49 22.38
C GLU A 44 6.54 -2.44 22.72
N THR A 45 5.30 -1.98 22.52
CA THR A 45 4.09 -2.73 22.89
C THR A 45 3.40 -3.37 21.70
N GLN A 46 3.85 -3.09 20.47
CA GLN A 46 3.21 -3.46 19.20
C GLN A 46 1.75 -2.98 19.07
N ASN A 47 1.32 -2.06 19.94
CA ASN A 47 0.00 -1.45 19.84
C ASN A 47 0.01 -0.36 18.78
N PHE A 48 -1.08 -0.26 18.02
CA PHE A 48 -1.25 0.78 17.02
C PHE A 48 -2.62 1.45 17.15
N GLN A 49 -2.67 2.70 16.71
CA GLN A 49 -3.88 3.49 16.60
C GLN A 49 -4.05 3.93 15.15
N ILE A 50 -5.26 3.79 14.61
CA ILE A 50 -5.61 4.33 13.31
C ILE A 50 -5.86 5.82 13.48
N ASP A 51 -5.02 6.64 12.86
CA ASP A 51 -5.16 8.10 12.92
C ASP A 51 -5.99 8.63 11.75
N HIS A 52 -5.84 8.00 10.59
CA HIS A 52 -6.55 8.39 9.37
C HIS A 52 -6.86 7.19 8.49
N GLN A 53 -8.04 7.25 7.85
CA GLN A 53 -8.51 6.26 6.90
C GLN A 53 -9.01 6.95 5.63
N GLU A 54 -8.46 6.57 4.49
CA GLU A 54 -8.85 7.09 3.17
C GLU A 54 -9.34 5.95 2.29
N LYS A 55 -10.55 6.08 1.74
CA LYS A 55 -11.12 5.09 0.81
C LYS A 55 -11.11 5.65 -0.61
N LEU A 56 -10.52 4.90 -1.53
CA LEU A 56 -10.39 5.24 -2.95
C LEU A 56 -10.84 4.05 -3.79
N ASP A 57 -11.43 4.33 -4.94
CA ASP A 57 -11.61 3.32 -5.97
C ASP A 57 -10.28 3.14 -6.72
N PHE A 58 -10.04 1.97 -7.32
CA PHE A 58 -8.82 1.74 -8.08
C PHE A 58 -9.06 0.97 -9.38
N ASP A 59 -8.13 1.17 -10.32
CA ASP A 59 -8.02 0.35 -11.54
C ASP A 59 -6.57 0.04 -11.85
N ILE A 60 -6.32 -1.07 -12.56
CA ILE A 60 -4.99 -1.49 -12.99
C ILE A 60 -4.99 -1.65 -14.50
N ASP A 61 -4.13 -0.91 -15.18
CA ASP A 61 -4.05 -0.92 -16.64
C ASP A 61 -3.15 -2.05 -17.19
N SER A 62 -3.06 -2.14 -18.52
CA SER A 62 -2.23 -3.14 -19.20
C SER A 62 -0.72 -2.94 -19.02
N ASN A 63 -0.29 -1.80 -18.49
CA ASN A 63 1.10 -1.51 -18.17
C ASN A 63 1.44 -1.83 -16.70
N ASN A 64 0.51 -2.45 -15.96
CA ASN A 64 0.61 -2.69 -14.52
C ASN A 64 0.70 -1.40 -13.70
N ILE A 65 0.04 -0.33 -14.16
CA ILE A 65 -0.12 0.90 -13.39
C ILE A 65 -1.39 0.77 -12.57
N ILE A 66 -1.26 0.82 -11.24
CA ILE A 66 -2.42 0.99 -10.36
C ILE A 66 -2.71 2.47 -10.20
N SER A 67 -3.95 2.86 -10.46
CA SER A 67 -4.42 4.24 -10.30
C SER A 67 -5.56 4.28 -9.29
N PHE A 68 -5.52 5.27 -8.39
CA PHE A 68 -6.49 5.46 -7.33
C PHE A 68 -7.28 6.75 -7.54
N TYR A 69 -8.59 6.68 -7.30
CA TYR A 69 -9.56 7.72 -7.58
C TYR A 69 -10.43 8.00 -6.36
N GLU A 70 -10.80 9.26 -6.17
CA GLU A 70 -11.86 9.65 -5.24
C GLU A 70 -13.23 9.23 -5.77
N LYS A 71 -14.27 9.22 -4.90
CA LYS A 71 -15.64 8.84 -5.28
C LYS A 71 -16.26 9.68 -6.41
N ASN A 72 -15.74 10.88 -6.66
CA ASN A 72 -16.14 11.75 -7.76
C ASN A 72 -15.36 11.46 -9.06
N ASN A 73 -14.60 10.36 -9.11
CA ASN A 73 -13.65 9.97 -10.16
C ASN A 73 -12.48 10.94 -10.36
N SER A 74 -12.20 11.84 -9.40
CA SER A 74 -10.98 12.63 -9.42
C SER A 74 -9.78 11.71 -9.20
N HIS A 75 -8.82 11.75 -10.12
CA HIS A 75 -7.54 11.08 -9.95
C HIS A 75 -6.83 11.61 -8.70
N LYS A 76 -6.22 10.71 -7.93
CA LYS A 76 -5.48 11.06 -6.71
C LYS A 76 -4.02 10.68 -6.76
N LYS A 77 -3.71 9.43 -7.13
CA LYS A 77 -2.35 8.89 -7.16
C LYS A 77 -2.27 7.67 -8.06
N SER A 78 -1.11 7.43 -8.65
CA SER A 78 -0.83 6.24 -9.46
C SER A 78 0.57 5.71 -9.19
N PHE A 79 0.73 4.40 -9.26
CA PHE A 79 2.00 3.72 -9.05
C PHE A 79 2.22 2.68 -10.13
N GLN A 80 3.48 2.51 -10.54
CA GLN A 80 3.89 1.36 -11.33
C GLN A 80 4.11 0.17 -10.40
N ILE A 81 3.44 -0.95 -10.68
CA ILE A 81 3.69 -2.21 -9.97
C ILE A 81 4.97 -2.82 -10.55
N LEU A 82 6.00 -2.93 -9.72
CA LEU A 82 7.29 -3.53 -10.07
C LEU A 82 7.30 -5.04 -9.80
N ALA A 83 6.69 -5.46 -8.70
CA ALA A 83 6.55 -6.86 -8.33
C ALA A 83 5.26 -7.10 -7.55
N LEU A 84 4.61 -8.24 -7.79
CA LEU A 84 3.46 -8.71 -7.03
C LEU A 84 3.57 -10.22 -6.82
N THR A 85 3.97 -10.60 -5.61
CA THR A 85 4.09 -12.00 -5.17
C THR A 85 3.03 -12.30 -4.11
N PRO A 86 2.86 -13.55 -3.65
CA PRO A 86 1.95 -13.86 -2.55
C PRO A 86 2.29 -13.14 -1.23
N TYR A 87 3.52 -12.66 -1.05
CA TYR A 87 4.02 -12.12 0.22
C TYR A 87 4.47 -10.66 0.14
N GLU A 88 4.76 -10.16 -1.05
CA GLU A 88 5.37 -8.85 -1.26
C GLU A 88 4.76 -8.15 -2.48
N MET A 89 4.47 -6.87 -2.34
CA MET A 89 4.09 -5.95 -3.40
C MET A 89 5.08 -4.78 -3.43
N LYS A 90 5.71 -4.54 -4.58
CA LYS A 90 6.63 -3.42 -4.80
C LYS A 90 6.01 -2.43 -5.76
N LEU A 91 5.90 -1.19 -5.32
CA LEU A 91 5.36 -0.07 -6.08
C LEU A 91 6.45 0.99 -6.27
N THR A 92 6.41 1.71 -7.37
CA THR A 92 7.18 2.95 -7.52
C THR A 92 6.27 4.07 -7.98
N HIS A 93 6.55 5.28 -7.49
CA HIS A 93 5.98 6.50 -8.04
C HIS A 93 6.34 6.60 -9.54
N PHE A 94 5.45 7.23 -10.31
CA PHE A 94 5.54 7.27 -11.76
C PHE A 94 6.90 7.85 -12.24
N PRO A 95 7.49 7.35 -13.34
CA PRO A 95 8.84 7.73 -13.75
C PRO A 95 9.01 9.22 -14.14
N ASN A 96 7.92 9.97 -14.28
CA ASN A 96 7.97 11.41 -14.56
C ASN A 96 8.07 12.27 -13.29
N GLU A 97 8.02 11.67 -12.10
CA GLU A 97 8.35 12.38 -10.87
C GLU A 97 9.86 12.39 -10.65
N PRO A 98 10.46 13.52 -10.22
CA PRO A 98 11.90 13.66 -10.03
C PRO A 98 12.47 12.76 -8.93
N ILE A 99 11.62 12.10 -8.15
CA ILE A 99 11.98 11.23 -7.04
C ILE A 99 11.35 9.85 -7.28
N HIS A 100 12.19 8.86 -7.57
CA HIS A 100 11.78 7.46 -7.60
C HIS A 100 11.79 6.90 -6.19
N LEU A 101 10.67 7.04 -5.47
CA LEU A 101 10.47 6.35 -4.20
C LEU A 101 9.89 4.96 -4.48
N GLU A 102 10.66 3.92 -4.13
CA GLU A 102 10.15 2.56 -4.09
C GLU A 102 9.44 2.33 -2.75
N GLU A 103 8.21 1.84 -2.83
CA GLU A 103 7.40 1.43 -1.69
C GLU A 103 7.29 -0.09 -1.67
N VAL A 104 7.82 -0.70 -0.61
CA VAL A 104 7.79 -2.15 -0.41
C VAL A 104 6.70 -2.48 0.62
N TYR A 105 5.69 -3.22 0.18
CA TYR A 105 4.60 -3.69 1.01
C TYR A 105 4.71 -5.18 1.27
N ILE A 106 4.47 -5.58 2.52
CA ILE A 106 4.43 -6.96 2.96
C ILE A 106 2.98 -7.39 3.19
N ARG A 107 2.65 -8.58 2.72
CA ARG A 107 1.32 -9.17 2.89
C ARG A 107 1.00 -9.43 4.36
N LYS A 108 -0.22 -9.12 4.77
CA LYS A 108 -0.76 -9.41 6.10
C LYS A 108 -2.06 -10.21 6.00
N GLU A 109 -2.37 -10.97 7.04
CA GLU A 109 -3.62 -11.74 7.13
C GLU A 109 -4.80 -10.85 7.56
N HIS A 110 -4.53 -9.86 8.40
CA HIS A 110 -5.49 -8.89 8.91
C HIS A 110 -4.86 -7.49 8.99
N LEU A 111 -5.62 -6.51 9.49
CA LEU A 111 -5.16 -5.14 9.71
C LEU A 111 -4.07 -5.11 10.79
N GLU A 112 -2.82 -5.23 10.38
CA GLU A 112 -1.65 -5.27 11.25
C GLU A 112 -0.47 -4.54 10.60
N PRO A 113 -0.20 -3.28 11.00
CA PRO A 113 0.93 -2.55 10.48
C PRO A 113 2.27 -3.21 10.88
N ILE A 114 3.31 -2.95 10.10
CA ILE A 114 4.68 -3.21 10.51
C ILE A 114 5.17 -1.99 11.30
N CYS A 115 5.50 -2.23 12.56
CA CYS A 115 6.09 -1.23 13.43
C CYS A 115 7.60 -1.45 13.50
N ILE A 116 8.38 -0.40 13.27
CA ILE A 116 9.82 -0.43 13.54
C ILE A 116 10.09 0.34 14.82
N ASP A 117 10.88 -0.26 15.70
CA ASP A 117 11.57 0.51 16.72
C ASP A 117 12.50 1.50 16.03
N SER A 118 12.61 2.71 16.59
CA SER A 118 13.75 3.56 16.29
C SER A 118 15.01 2.74 16.54
N MET A 119 15.75 2.39 15.49
CA MET A 119 17.02 1.68 15.64
C MET A 119 17.88 2.42 16.68
N PRO A 120 18.49 1.72 17.65
CA PRO A 120 19.47 2.33 18.54
C PRO A 120 20.69 2.86 17.78
#